data_AF-A0A7S0KTL4-F1
#
_entry.id   AF-A0A7S0KTL4-F1
#
_cell.length_a   1.000
_cell.length_b   1.000
_cell.length_c   1.000
_cell.angle_alpha   90.00
_cell.angle_beta   90.00
_cell.angle_gamma   90.00
#
_symmetry.space_group_name_H-M   'P 1'
#
loop_
_entity.id
_entity.type
_entity.pdbx_description
1 polymer ?
#
loop_
_entity_poly.entity_id
_entity_poly.type
_entity_poly.pdbx_seq_one_letter_code
_entity_poly.pdbx_strand_id
1 'polypeptide(L)'
;AQAVLAAGSRHRLASLATRILRDFAHVAGGGSNAGGSNVGPQQTRDEINARAPLAVDALKALARFSDDLFAEKAEEAFPALTALVRCEHAPAEVSRVLGEVFTAKIGPLVIGSLGKS
;
A
#
# COMPACT_ATOMS: atom_id res chain seq x y z
N ALA A 1 8.11 -18.20 -23.78
CA ALA A 1 9.21 -17.37 -23.20
C ALA A 1 8.72 -15.99 -22.73
N GLN A 2 8.09 -15.18 -23.59
CA GLN A 2 7.71 -13.79 -23.29
C GLN A 2 6.68 -13.64 -22.15
N ALA A 3 5.72 -14.56 -22.03
CA ALA A 3 4.73 -14.57 -20.94
C ALA A 3 5.35 -14.83 -19.54
N VAL A 4 6.42 -15.62 -19.45
CA VAL A 4 7.12 -15.92 -18.18
C VAL A 4 7.93 -14.71 -17.72
N LEU A 5 8.55 -13.98 -18.64
CA LEU A 5 9.23 -12.71 -18.34
C LEU A 5 8.25 -11.62 -17.90
N ALA A 6 7.05 -11.58 -18.49
CA ALA A 6 5.95 -10.70 -18.07
C ALA A 6 5.38 -11.09 -16.69
N ALA A 7 5.35 -12.38 -16.35
CA ALA A 7 4.96 -12.84 -15.00
C ALA A 7 6.01 -12.43 -13.95
N GLY A 8 7.30 -12.65 -14.22
CA GLY A 8 8.38 -12.27 -13.29
C GLY A 8 8.50 -10.76 -13.07
N SER A 9 8.26 -9.95 -14.10
CA SER A 9 8.22 -8.48 -13.97
C SER A 9 7.02 -8.00 -13.14
N ARG A 10 5.84 -8.61 -13.31
CA ARG A 10 4.65 -8.32 -12.48
C ARG A 10 4.89 -8.65 -11.00
N HIS A 11 5.48 -9.81 -10.71
CA HIS A 11 5.79 -10.17 -9.32
C HIS A 11 6.82 -9.22 -8.70
N ARG A 12 7.84 -8.79 -9.46
CA ARG A 12 8.79 -7.76 -8.99
C ARG A 12 8.12 -6.42 -8.73
N LEU A 13 7.23 -5.98 -9.63
CA LEU A 13 6.47 -4.74 -9.45
C LEU A 13 5.56 -4.84 -8.21
N ALA A 14 4.94 -5.99 -7.97
CA ALA A 14 4.12 -6.21 -6.78
C ALA A 14 4.94 -6.12 -5.49
N SER A 15 6.09 -6.78 -5.43
CA SER A 15 7.01 -6.67 -4.29
C SER A 15 7.49 -5.24 -4.07
N LEU A 16 7.79 -4.50 -5.15
CA LEU A 16 8.20 -3.10 -5.06
C LEU A 16 7.06 -2.19 -4.56
N ALA A 17 5.85 -2.34 -5.10
CA ALA A 17 4.67 -1.57 -4.68
C ALA A 17 4.37 -1.80 -3.19
N THR A 18 4.36 -3.05 -2.74
CA THR A 18 4.17 -3.39 -1.33
C THR A 18 5.24 -2.77 -0.42
N ARG A 19 6.50 -2.76 -0.86
CA ARG A 19 7.59 -2.13 -0.11
C ARG A 19 7.44 -0.61 -0.03
N ILE A 20 7.11 0.05 -1.13
CA ILE A 20 6.83 1.50 -1.17
C ILE A 20 5.76 1.87 -0.15
N LEU A 21 4.65 1.12 -0.09
CA LEU A 21 3.57 1.40 0.85
C LEU A 21 3.99 1.21 2.30
N ARG A 22 4.81 0.19 2.59
CA ARG A 22 5.35 -0.04 3.93
C ARG A 22 6.24 1.12 4.36
N ASP A 23 7.16 1.53 3.49
CA ASP A 23 8.09 2.63 3.77
C ASP A 23 7.33 3.95 3.95
N PHE A 24 6.30 4.19 3.13
CA PHE A 24 5.43 5.35 3.29
C PHE A 24 4.64 5.31 4.61
N ALA A 25 4.03 4.18 4.95
CA ALA A 25 3.27 4.03 6.19
C ALA A 25 4.17 4.17 7.44
N HIS A 26 5.44 3.76 7.35
CA HIS A 26 6.40 3.96 8.43
C HIS A 26 6.69 5.45 8.69
N VAL A 27 6.86 6.23 7.62
CA VAL A 27 7.08 7.68 7.71
C VAL A 27 5.81 8.42 8.14
N ALA A 28 4.65 8.05 7.59
CA ALA A 28 3.37 8.68 7.89
C ALA A 28 2.83 8.32 9.30
N GLY A 29 3.15 7.12 9.79
CA GLY A 29 2.71 6.61 11.09
C GLY A 29 3.55 7.06 12.27
N GLY A 30 4.58 7.89 12.07
CA GLY A 30 5.42 8.41 13.15
C GLY A 30 6.09 7.28 13.94
N GLY A 31 6.82 6.40 13.25
CA GLY A 31 7.46 5.22 13.82
C GLY A 31 8.00 5.45 15.22
N SER A 32 7.47 4.70 16.18
CA SER A 32 7.71 4.76 17.63
C SER A 32 9.14 4.39 18.07
N ASN A 33 10.14 4.59 17.21
CA ASN A 33 11.53 4.56 17.61
C ASN A 33 12.03 5.99 17.73
N ALA A 34 11.58 6.65 18.80
CA ALA A 34 12.07 7.94 19.25
C ALA A 34 13.49 7.79 19.81
N GLY A 35 14.42 7.45 18.90
CA GLY A 35 15.85 7.63 19.04
C GLY A 35 16.28 8.71 18.07
N GLY A 36 15.99 9.98 18.38
CA GLY A 36 16.76 11.13 17.87
C GLY A 36 16.58 11.56 16.42
N SER A 37 15.37 11.62 15.87
CA SER A 37 15.12 12.43 14.66
C SER A 37 14.82 13.87 15.08
N ASN A 38 15.78 14.78 14.88
CA ASN A 38 15.66 16.24 15.09
C ASN A 38 14.69 16.92 14.08
N VAL A 39 13.80 16.15 13.47
CA VAL A 39 12.95 16.56 12.35
C VAL A 39 11.66 17.15 12.94
N GLY A 40 11.41 18.43 12.68
CA GLY A 40 10.21 19.10 13.16
C GLY A 40 8.94 18.52 12.52
N PRO A 41 7.77 18.66 13.17
CA PRO A 41 6.50 18.11 12.66
C PRO A 41 6.16 18.61 11.23
N GLN A 42 6.61 19.82 10.88
CA GLN A 42 6.44 20.38 9.54
C GLN A 42 7.30 19.67 8.48
N GLN A 43 8.56 19.35 8.80
CA GLN A 43 9.46 18.64 7.89
C GLN A 43 8.99 17.22 7.60
N THR A 44 8.45 16.53 8.62
CA THR A 44 7.79 15.23 8.45
C THR A 44 6.58 15.34 7.53
N ARG A 45 5.77 16.41 7.66
CA ARG A 45 4.60 16.62 6.80
C ARG A 45 4.98 16.91 5.36
N ASP A 46 6.02 17.72 5.15
CA ASP A 46 6.56 18.01 3.81
C ASP A 46 7.13 16.76 3.15
N GLU A 47 7.83 15.92 3.92
CA GLU A 47 8.34 14.63 3.46
C GLU A 47 7.21 13.66 3.09
N ILE A 48 6.16 13.56 3.90
CA ILE A 48 4.96 12.76 3.59
C ILE A 48 4.33 13.24 2.28
N ASN A 49 4.15 14.56 2.13
CA ASN A 49 3.57 15.14 0.92
C ASN A 49 4.43 14.87 -0.32
N ALA A 50 5.75 14.97 -0.20
CA ALA A 50 6.67 14.68 -1.30
C ALA A 50 6.65 13.20 -1.73
N ARG A 51 6.41 12.28 -0.79
CA ARG A 51 6.33 10.83 -1.05
C ARG A 51 4.94 10.35 -1.50
N ALA A 52 3.90 11.18 -1.33
CA ALA A 52 2.52 10.81 -1.59
C ALA A 52 2.25 10.31 -3.03
N PRO A 53 2.77 10.94 -4.10
CA PRO A 53 2.50 10.49 -5.47
C PRO A 53 2.99 9.06 -5.72
N LEU A 54 4.16 8.70 -5.17
CA LEU A 54 4.71 7.35 -5.32
C LEU A 54 3.88 6.31 -4.56
N ALA A 55 3.36 6.66 -3.37
CA ALA A 55 2.44 5.79 -2.63
C ALA A 55 1.11 5.61 -3.38
N VAL A 56 0.58 6.67 -3.99
CA VAL A 56 -0.61 6.62 -4.84
C VAL A 56 -0.39 5.69 -6.03
N ASP A 57 0.75 5.79 -6.73
CA ASP A 57 1.06 4.92 -7.86
C ASP A 57 1.22 3.45 -7.43
N ALA A 58 1.82 3.20 -6.26
CA ALA A 58 1.91 1.86 -5.70
C ALA A 58 0.53 1.28 -5.34
N LEU A 59 -0.39 2.07 -4.76
CA LEU A 59 -1.77 1.65 -4.49
C LEU A 59 -2.52 1.34 -5.81
N LYS A 60 -2.40 2.21 -6.81
CA LYS A 60 -2.99 1.99 -8.14
C LYS A 60 -2.43 0.72 -8.80
N ALA A 61 -1.13 0.43 -8.65
CA ALA A 61 -0.54 -0.79 -9.14
C ALA A 61 -1.14 -2.04 -8.46
N LEU A 62 -1.27 -2.01 -7.13
CA LEU A 62 -1.90 -3.08 -6.35
C LEU A 62 -3.35 -3.35 -6.76
N ALA A 63 -4.15 -2.30 -6.98
CA ALA A 63 -5.52 -2.44 -7.47
C ALA A 63 -5.60 -3.14 -8.84
N ARG A 64 -4.56 -3.01 -9.67
CA ARG A 64 -4.53 -3.54 -11.05
C ARG A 64 -3.91 -4.93 -11.18
N PHE A 65 -3.29 -5.47 -10.13
CA PHE A 65 -2.81 -6.86 -10.16
C PHE A 65 -3.98 -7.84 -10.27
N SER A 66 -3.73 -9.06 -10.75
CA SER A 66 -4.74 -10.12 -10.68
C SER A 66 -4.99 -10.52 -9.23
N ASP A 67 -6.17 -11.08 -8.95
CA ASP A 67 -6.54 -11.47 -7.59
C ASP A 67 -5.61 -12.54 -7.03
N ASP A 68 -5.14 -13.48 -7.86
CA ASP A 68 -4.14 -14.48 -7.48
C ASP A 68 -2.80 -13.85 -7.03
N LEU A 69 -2.32 -12.86 -7.78
CA LEU A 69 -1.06 -12.17 -7.47
C LEU A 69 -1.21 -11.28 -6.24
N PHE A 70 -2.39 -10.67 -6.05
CA PHE A 70 -2.70 -9.93 -4.84
C PHE A 70 -2.78 -10.86 -3.63
N ALA A 71 -3.41 -12.03 -3.76
CA ALA A 71 -3.52 -13.04 -2.71
C ALA A 71 -2.14 -13.56 -2.28
N GLU A 72 -1.23 -13.82 -3.24
CA GLU A 72 0.17 -14.20 -2.97
C GLU A 72 0.90 -13.13 -2.12
N LYS A 73 0.57 -11.85 -2.33
CA LYS A 73 1.19 -10.71 -1.63
C LYS A 73 0.36 -10.19 -0.46
N ALA A 74 -0.77 -10.81 -0.14
CA ALA A 74 -1.72 -10.29 0.83
C ALA A 74 -1.12 -10.19 2.23
N GLU A 75 -0.34 -11.20 2.65
CA GLU A 75 0.34 -11.19 3.96
C GLU A 75 1.33 -10.02 4.11
N GLU A 76 2.00 -9.64 3.02
CA GLU A 76 2.95 -8.52 3.02
C GLU A 76 2.26 -7.15 2.85
N ALA A 77 1.20 -7.11 2.04
CA ALA A 77 0.49 -5.89 1.68
C ALA A 77 -0.52 -5.45 2.73
N PHE A 78 -1.23 -6.38 3.36
CA PHE A 78 -2.31 -6.08 4.31
C PHE A 78 -1.84 -5.30 5.55
N PRO A 79 -0.70 -5.61 6.19
CA PRO A 79 -0.15 -4.78 7.26
C PRO A 79 0.16 -3.35 6.82
N ALA A 80 0.65 -3.17 5.58
CA ALA A 80 0.92 -1.83 5.04
C ALA A 80 -0.39 -1.07 4.81
N LEU A 81 -1.40 -1.71 4.19
CA LEU A 81 -2.71 -1.09 3.95
C LEU A 81 -3.40 -0.70 5.27
N THR A 82 -3.37 -1.55 6.28
CA THR A 82 -3.94 -1.26 7.60
C THR A 82 -3.17 -0.16 8.34
N ALA A 83 -1.84 -0.11 8.20
CA ALA A 83 -1.05 1.01 8.72
C ALA A 83 -1.41 2.34 8.06
N LEU A 84 -1.66 2.35 6.74
CA LEU A 84 -2.13 3.54 6.02
C LEU A 84 -3.51 4.02 6.50
N VAL A 85 -4.45 3.11 6.79
CA VAL A 85 -5.75 3.46 7.39
C VAL A 85 -5.58 4.18 8.73
N ARG A 86 -4.58 3.80 9.51
CA ARG A 86 -4.28 4.40 10.82
C ARG A 86 -3.52 5.71 10.75
N CYS A 87 -3.05 6.13 9.57
CA CYS A 87 -2.28 7.35 9.42
C CYS A 87 -3.20 8.58 9.51
N GLU A 88 -3.11 9.32 10.62
CA GLU A 88 -3.87 10.55 10.84
C GLU A 88 -3.51 11.67 9.85
N HIS A 89 -2.27 11.67 9.35
CA HIS A 89 -1.73 12.71 8.47
C HIS A 89 -1.59 12.25 7.02
N ALA A 90 -2.27 11.16 6.61
CA ALA A 90 -2.23 10.72 5.23
C ALA A 90 -2.83 11.78 4.29
N PRO A 91 -2.15 12.13 3.19
CA PRO A 91 -2.71 13.01 2.17
C PRO A 91 -4.03 12.45 1.62
N ALA A 92 -5.01 13.32 1.37
CA ALA A 92 -6.37 12.92 0.99
C ALA A 92 -6.42 12.00 -0.25
N GLU A 93 -5.51 12.20 -1.21
CA GLU A 93 -5.40 11.34 -2.39
C GLU A 93 -4.98 9.90 -2.03
N VAL A 94 -4.04 9.74 -1.09
CA VAL A 94 -3.62 8.41 -0.59
C VAL A 94 -4.81 7.69 0.03
N SER A 95 -5.58 8.37 0.89
CA SER A 95 -6.76 7.81 1.54
C SER A 95 -7.86 7.42 0.54
N ARG A 96 -8.08 8.25 -0.49
CA ARG A 96 -9.05 7.97 -1.56
C ARG A 96 -8.68 6.70 -2.32
N VAL A 97 -7.45 6.63 -2.83
CA VAL A 97 -6.99 5.49 -3.63
C VAL A 97 -6.88 4.22 -2.78
N LEU A 98 -6.56 4.37 -1.49
CA LEU A 98 -6.63 3.26 -0.54
C LEU A 98 -8.04 2.67 -0.46
N GLY A 99 -9.06 3.50 -0.37
CA GLY A 99 -10.46 3.06 -0.42
C GLY A 99 -10.78 2.29 -1.71
N GLU A 100 -10.32 2.79 -2.86
CA GLU A 100 -10.47 2.11 -4.15
C GLU A 100 -9.81 0.71 -4.16
N VAL A 101 -8.62 0.56 -3.55
CA VAL A 101 -7.93 -0.73 -3.39
C VAL A 101 -8.76 -1.70 -2.52
N PHE A 102 -9.27 -1.25 -1.38
CA PHE A 102 -10.12 -2.07 -0.52
C PHE A 102 -11.39 -2.53 -1.23
N THR A 103 -12.06 -1.63 -1.96
CA THR A 103 -13.24 -1.97 -2.76
C THR A 103 -12.92 -2.97 -3.86
N ALA A 104 -11.82 -2.78 -4.60
CA ALA A 104 -11.45 -3.62 -5.72
C ALA A 104 -10.93 -5.01 -5.32
N LYS A 105 -10.19 -5.11 -4.20
CA LYS A 105 -9.48 -6.34 -3.80
C LYS A 105 -10.06 -7.05 -2.60
N ILE A 106 -10.55 -6.33 -1.61
CA ILE A 106 -11.05 -6.93 -0.37
C ILE A 106 -12.57 -7.15 -0.44
N GLY A 107 -13.31 -6.28 -1.14
CA GLY A 107 -14.74 -6.47 -1.42
C GLY A 107 -15.07 -7.86 -2.00
N PRO A 108 -14.44 -8.29 -3.11
CA PRO A 108 -14.68 -9.60 -3.72
C PRO A 108 -14.32 -10.79 -2.82
N LEU A 109 -13.25 -10.67 -2.02
CA LEU A 109 -12.81 -11.73 -1.11
C LEU A 109 -13.80 -11.95 0.04
N VAL A 110 -14.34 -10.86 0.61
CA VAL A 110 -15.34 -10.93 1.68
C VAL A 110 -16.66 -11.47 1.15
N ILE A 111 -17.16 -10.97 0.01
CA ILE A 111 -18.40 -11.47 -0.62
C ILE A 111 -18.26 -12.95 -1.02
N GLY A 112 -17.11 -13.34 -1.57
CA GLY A 112 -16.81 -14.72 -1.94
C GLY A 112 -16.65 -15.69 -0.76
N SER A 113 -16.48 -15.18 0.45
CA SER A 113 -16.48 -15.95 1.70
C SER A 113 -17.87 -16.05 2.34
N LEU A 114 -18.69 -14.99 2.24
CA LEU A 114 -20.05 -14.93 2.77
C LEU A 114 -21.06 -15.78 1.97
N GLY A 115 -20.85 -15.96 0.66
CA GLY A 115 -21.69 -16.83 -0.17
C GLY A 115 -21.38 -18.34 -0.03
N LYS A 116 -20.42 -18.73 0.81
CA LYS A 116 -20.01 -20.13 1.04
C LYS A 116 -20.49 -20.70 2.38
N SER A 117 -21.40 -20.01 3.09
CA SER A 117 -21.96 -20.48 4.36
C SER A 117 -23.44 -20.85 4.25
#